data_AF-A0A101IIK9-F1
#
_entry.id   AF-A0A101IIK9-F1
#
_cell.length_a   1.000
_cell.length_b   1.000
_cell.length_c   1.000
_cell.angle_alpha   90.00
_cell.angle_beta   90.00
_cell.angle_gamma   90.00
#
_symmetry.space_group_name_H-M   'P 1'
#
loop_
_entity.id
_entity.type
_entity.pdbx_description
1 polymer ?
#
loop_
_entity_poly.entity_id
_entity_poly.type
_entity_poly.pdbx_seq_one_letter_code
_entity_poly.pdbx_strand_id
1 'polypeptide(L)'
;MVELIPNHQELNAELGQLYLDNRQLVKANERFIEMGYCQPRPPIMDKLIAYQANAYCYLHLGNYYRNIGELEKAQQAYQKATQFEGDERSIALAYFYQGEIDLKNHNYDRAILEKELAQKVYPLGEHKPKNSTVIKTVMK
;
A
#
# COMPACT_ATOMS: atom_id res chain seq x y z
N MET A 1 42.84 7.06 -24.74
CA MET A 1 42.42 8.47 -24.83
C MET A 1 41.23 8.49 -25.77
N VAL A 2 40.02 8.59 -25.23
CA VAL A 2 38.78 8.79 -26.00
C VAL A 2 38.16 10.04 -25.40
N GLU A 3 38.00 11.03 -26.26
CA GLU A 3 37.71 12.42 -25.94
C GLU A 3 36.33 12.58 -25.29
N LEU A 4 36.30 13.36 -24.21
CA LEU A 4 35.11 13.99 -23.66
C LEU A 4 34.61 15.01 -24.71
N ILE A 5 33.40 14.83 -25.24
CA ILE A 5 32.68 15.87 -25.98
C ILE A 5 31.22 15.87 -25.50
N PRO A 6 30.55 17.02 -25.39
CA PRO A 6 30.66 18.00 -24.33
C PRO A 6 29.40 17.99 -23.44
N ASN A 7 29.54 18.64 -22.29
CA ASN A 7 28.50 18.95 -21.32
C ASN A 7 27.31 19.73 -21.94
N HIS A 8 26.39 19.06 -22.64
CA HIS A 8 25.17 19.68 -23.18
C HIS A 8 24.13 19.76 -22.06
N GLN A 9 24.11 20.88 -21.34
CA GLN A 9 23.21 21.13 -20.21
C GLN A 9 21.73 20.88 -20.58
N GLU A 10 21.33 21.15 -21.82
CA GLU A 10 19.98 20.91 -22.34
C GLU A 10 19.63 19.42 -22.45
N LEU A 11 20.53 18.58 -22.96
CA LEU A 11 20.30 17.13 -23.10
C LEU A 11 20.16 16.45 -21.72
N ASN A 12 20.95 16.91 -20.75
CA ASN A 12 20.89 16.40 -19.39
C ASN A 12 19.65 16.91 -18.62
N ALA A 13 19.17 18.12 -18.93
CA ALA A 13 17.91 18.65 -18.40
C ALA A 13 16.70 17.92 -18.99
N GLU A 14 16.70 17.62 -20.29
CA GLU A 14 15.66 16.82 -20.95
C GLU A 14 15.58 15.39 -20.38
N LEU A 15 16.72 14.74 -20.14
CA LEU A 15 16.77 13.44 -19.47
C LEU A 15 16.22 13.50 -18.03
N GLY A 16 16.58 14.56 -17.29
CA GLY A 16 16.03 14.81 -15.95
C GLY A 16 14.49 14.94 -15.97
N GLN A 17 13.94 15.68 -16.93
CA GLN A 17 12.50 15.85 -17.12
C GLN A 17 11.81 14.54 -17.55
N LEU A 18 12.44 13.76 -18.44
CA LEU A 18 11.92 12.47 -18.92
C LEU A 18 11.86 11.41 -17.79
N TYR A 19 12.77 11.49 -16.82
CA TYR A 19 12.71 10.66 -15.60
C TYR A 19 11.65 11.12 -14.59
N LEU A 20 11.35 12.42 -14.53
CA LEU A 20 10.21 12.96 -13.75
C LEU A 20 8.88 12.43 -14.31
N ASP A 21 8.74 12.44 -15.63
CA ASP A 21 7.52 12.01 -16.33
C ASP A 21 7.27 10.49 -16.20
N ASN A 22 8.33 9.69 -16.04
CA ASN A 22 8.27 8.23 -15.83
C ASN A 22 8.27 7.78 -14.35
N ARG A 23 8.02 8.70 -13.39
CA ARG A 23 8.02 8.44 -11.93
C ARG A 23 9.34 7.84 -11.37
N GLN A 24 10.47 7.95 -12.08
CA GLN A 24 11.78 7.48 -11.59
C GLN A 24 12.54 8.60 -10.85
N LEU A 25 11.89 9.16 -9.84
CA LEU A 25 12.31 10.38 -9.12
C LEU A 25 13.69 10.24 -8.44
N VAL A 26 14.08 9.02 -8.04
CA VAL A 26 15.36 8.75 -7.38
C VAL A 26 16.53 8.94 -8.34
N LYS A 27 16.45 8.37 -9.56
CA LYS A 27 17.52 8.46 -10.56
C LYS A 27 17.70 9.88 -11.11
N ALA A 28 16.61 10.62 -11.28
CA ALA A 28 16.66 12.03 -11.68
C ALA A 28 17.44 12.86 -10.64
N ASN A 29 17.20 12.61 -9.35
CA ASN A 29 17.83 13.33 -8.25
C ASN A 29 19.33 13.02 -8.13
N GLU A 30 19.75 11.76 -8.31
CA GLU A 30 21.17 11.37 -8.35
C GLU A 30 21.94 12.15 -9.42
N ARG A 31 21.37 12.29 -10.62
CA ARG A 31 21.98 13.05 -11.73
C ARG A 31 22.07 14.54 -11.43
N PHE A 32 21.06 15.15 -10.83
CA PHE A 32 21.13 16.56 -10.45
C PHE A 32 22.17 16.85 -9.35
N ILE A 33 22.44 15.88 -8.47
CA ILE A 33 23.52 15.96 -7.47
C ILE A 33 24.89 15.83 -8.14
N GLU A 34 25.09 14.85 -9.04
CA GLU A 34 26.33 14.69 -9.81
C GLU A 34 26.67 15.95 -10.63
N MET A 35 25.66 16.63 -11.16
CA MET A 35 25.83 17.87 -11.92
C MET A 35 25.99 19.13 -11.04
N GLY A 36 25.92 19.01 -9.71
CA GLY A 36 26.14 20.11 -8.77
C GLY A 36 24.99 21.12 -8.64
N TYR A 37 23.81 20.85 -9.22
CA TYR A 37 22.66 21.76 -9.16
C TYR A 37 21.87 21.66 -7.85
N CYS A 38 22.07 20.62 -7.06
CA CYS A 38 21.35 20.38 -5.82
C CYS A 38 22.27 19.87 -4.72
N GLN A 39 22.05 20.33 -3.48
CA GLN A 39 22.57 19.65 -2.30
C GLN A 39 21.94 18.25 -2.23
N PRO A 40 22.64 17.23 -1.68
CA PRO A 40 21.99 15.97 -1.35
C PRO A 40 20.73 16.30 -0.56
N ARG A 41 19.64 15.59 -0.84
CA ARG A 41 18.33 15.84 -0.24
C ARG A 41 18.04 14.79 0.84
N PRO A 42 18.78 14.76 1.97
CA PRO A 42 18.57 13.78 3.03
C PRO A 42 17.10 13.69 3.48
N PRO A 43 16.31 14.77 3.65
CA PRO A 43 15.00 14.62 4.29
C PRO A 43 13.98 13.84 3.46
N ILE A 44 14.08 13.87 2.12
CA ILE A 44 13.14 13.14 1.25
C ILE A 44 13.65 11.73 1.00
N MET A 45 14.97 11.54 0.85
CA MET A 45 15.57 10.21 0.73
C MET A 45 15.37 9.41 2.02
N ASP A 46 15.58 10.00 3.19
CA ASP A 46 15.33 9.38 4.49
C ASP A 46 13.85 9.09 4.69
N LYS A 47 12.94 9.97 4.23
CA LYS A 47 11.49 9.70 4.22
C LYS A 47 11.07 8.65 3.21
N LEU A 48 11.78 8.50 2.08
CA LEU A 48 11.56 7.46 1.07
C LEU A 48 12.09 6.10 1.51
N ILE A 49 13.25 6.09 2.19
CA ILE A 49 13.83 4.91 2.85
C ILE A 49 12.98 4.52 4.07
N ALA A 50 12.40 5.51 4.76
CA ALA A 50 11.39 5.31 5.80
C ALA A 50 9.99 5.01 5.26
N TYR A 51 9.78 5.07 3.94
CA TYR A 51 8.59 4.51 3.28
C TYR A 51 8.73 2.99 3.20
N GLN A 52 8.93 2.37 4.36
CA GLN A 52 8.92 0.94 4.51
C GLN A 52 7.50 0.47 4.29
N ALA A 53 7.32 -0.48 3.39
CA ALA A 53 6.05 -1.16 3.26
C ALA A 53 5.68 -1.72 4.64
N ASN A 54 4.49 -1.37 5.13
CA ASN A 54 3.96 -1.75 6.43
C ASN A 54 2.47 -2.10 6.30
N ALA A 55 1.84 -2.51 7.39
CA ALA A 55 0.43 -2.88 7.40
C ALA A 55 -0.47 -1.77 6.82
N TYR A 56 -0.23 -0.51 7.21
CA TYR A 56 -0.97 0.65 6.72
C TYR A 56 -0.88 0.80 5.20
N CYS A 57 0.32 0.77 4.63
CA CYS A 57 0.53 0.88 3.19
C CYS A 57 -0.24 -0.18 2.40
N TYR A 58 -0.15 -1.44 2.85
CA TYR A 58 -0.83 -2.56 2.18
C TYR A 58 -2.35 -2.56 2.39
N LEU A 59 -2.84 -2.11 3.55
CA LEU A 59 -4.26 -1.87 3.78
C LEU A 59 -4.81 -0.84 2.79
N HIS A 60 -4.12 0.29 2.61
CA HIS A 60 -4.55 1.33 1.69
C HIS A 60 -4.49 0.87 0.23
N LEU A 61 -3.49 0.06 -0.14
CA LEU A 61 -3.44 -0.58 -1.45
C LEU A 61 -4.62 -1.53 -1.68
N GLY A 62 -4.97 -2.34 -0.67
CA GLY A 62 -6.15 -3.21 -0.73
C GLY A 62 -7.45 -2.43 -0.88
N ASN A 63 -7.60 -1.34 -0.13
CA ASN A 63 -8.76 -0.44 -0.24
C ASN A 63 -8.88 0.18 -1.64
N TYR A 64 -7.76 0.59 -2.23
CA TYR A 64 -7.72 1.08 -3.60
C TYR A 64 -8.25 0.02 -4.58
N TYR A 65 -7.70 -1.20 -4.55
CA TYR A 65 -8.14 -2.29 -5.43
C TYR A 65 -9.60 -2.66 -5.21
N ARG A 66 -10.06 -2.71 -3.96
CA ARG A 66 -11.46 -2.98 -3.63
C ARG A 66 -12.39 -1.92 -4.22
N ASN A 67 -12.02 -0.65 -4.16
CA ASN A 67 -12.82 0.46 -4.67
C ASN A 67 -12.95 0.45 -6.20
N ILE A 68 -11.94 -0.06 -6.91
CA ILE A 68 -11.98 -0.22 -8.38
C ILE A 68 -12.49 -1.59 -8.83
N GLY A 69 -12.93 -2.45 -7.90
CA GLY A 69 -13.53 -3.76 -8.20
C GLY A 69 -12.53 -4.91 -8.41
N GLU A 70 -11.23 -4.67 -8.23
CA GLU A 70 -10.16 -5.66 -8.40
C GLU A 70 -10.00 -6.49 -7.11
N LEU A 71 -11.00 -7.32 -6.80
CA LEU A 71 -11.11 -8.00 -5.50
C LEU A 71 -9.97 -8.98 -5.22
N GLU A 72 -9.44 -9.69 -6.22
CA GLU A 72 -8.30 -10.59 -6.04
C GLU A 72 -7.03 -9.83 -5.62
N LYS A 73 -6.77 -8.68 -6.24
CA LYS A 73 -5.64 -7.81 -5.88
C LYS A 73 -5.85 -7.18 -4.51
N ALA A 74 -7.09 -6.83 -4.16
CA ALA A 74 -7.43 -6.36 -2.83
C ALA A 74 -7.12 -7.43 -1.78
N GLN A 75 -7.54 -8.67 -2.00
CA GLN A 75 -7.29 -9.80 -1.11
C GLN A 75 -5.79 -10.00 -0.88
N GLN A 76 -4.98 -10.00 -1.95
CA GLN A 76 -3.52 -10.14 -1.85
C GLN A 76 -2.87 -9.00 -1.06
N ALA A 77 -3.31 -7.77 -1.27
CA ALA A 77 -2.80 -6.61 -0.54
C ALA A 77 -3.15 -6.70 0.96
N TYR A 78 -4.39 -7.04 1.31
CA TYR A 78 -4.75 -7.28 2.70
C TYR A 78 -3.98 -8.44 3.33
N GLN A 79 -3.75 -9.53 2.59
CA GLN A 79 -2.94 -10.66 3.08
C GLN A 79 -1.51 -10.24 3.42
N LYS A 80 -0.92 -9.35 2.63
CA LYS A 80 0.39 -8.78 2.95
C LYS A 80 0.32 -7.89 4.19
N ALA A 81 -0.72 -7.07 4.34
CA ALA A 81 -0.90 -6.21 5.51
C ALA A 81 -0.94 -7.02 6.82
N THR A 82 -1.58 -8.20 6.81
CA THR A 82 -1.69 -9.06 8.00
C THR A 82 -0.40 -9.80 8.37
N GLN A 83 0.65 -9.74 7.54
CA GLN A 83 1.96 -10.34 7.88
C GLN A 83 2.89 -9.37 8.64
N PHE A 84 2.47 -8.11 8.81
CA PHE A 84 3.25 -7.11 9.55
C PHE A 84 2.98 -7.18 11.05
N GLU A 85 3.88 -6.57 11.82
CA GLU A 85 3.74 -6.39 13.26
C GLU A 85 3.60 -4.89 13.61
N GLY A 86 3.05 -4.58 14.80
CA GLY A 86 3.04 -3.24 15.40
C GLY A 86 1.84 -2.34 15.08
N ASP A 87 1.28 -2.38 13.87
CA ASP A 87 0.07 -1.61 13.52
C ASP A 87 -1.19 -2.50 13.56
N GLU A 88 -1.57 -2.88 14.78
CA GLU A 88 -2.70 -3.76 15.07
C GLU A 88 -4.00 -3.27 14.45
N ARG A 89 -4.23 -1.94 14.43
CA ARG A 89 -5.43 -1.36 13.83
C ARG A 89 -5.48 -1.61 12.33
N SER A 90 -4.37 -1.39 11.61
CA SER A 90 -4.33 -1.65 10.18
C SER A 90 -4.43 -3.14 9.86
N ILE A 91 -3.80 -3.99 10.66
CA ILE A 91 -3.88 -5.45 10.54
C ILE A 91 -5.33 -5.93 10.76
N ALA A 92 -6.01 -5.44 11.80
CA ALA A 92 -7.40 -5.77 12.07
C ALA A 92 -8.34 -5.29 10.95
N LEU A 93 -8.13 -4.09 10.41
CA LEU A 93 -8.88 -3.61 9.26
C LEU A 93 -8.64 -4.47 8.01
N ALA A 94 -7.42 -4.96 7.80
CA ALA A 94 -7.11 -5.85 6.69
C ALA A 94 -7.87 -7.18 6.82
N TYR A 95 -7.86 -7.80 8.00
CA TYR A 95 -8.69 -8.98 8.29
C TYR A 95 -10.17 -8.70 8.10
N PHE A 96 -10.67 -7.55 8.58
CA PHE A 96 -12.08 -7.18 8.43
C PHE A 96 -12.50 -7.13 6.95
N TYR A 97 -11.69 -6.49 6.10
CA TYR A 97 -12.01 -6.35 4.68
C TYR A 97 -11.84 -7.64 3.89
N GLN A 98 -10.88 -8.50 4.26
CA GLN A 98 -10.84 -9.87 3.72
C GLN A 98 -12.16 -10.59 4.03
N GLY A 99 -12.64 -10.48 5.27
CA GLY A 99 -13.89 -11.13 5.67
C GLY A 99 -15.11 -10.58 4.94
N GLU A 100 -15.10 -9.31 4.52
CA GLU A 100 -16.14 -8.76 3.64
C GLU A 100 -16.06 -9.31 2.21
N ILE A 101 -14.84 -9.49 1.67
CA ILE A 101 -14.62 -10.07 0.35
C ILE A 101 -15.07 -11.55 0.35
N ASP A 102 -14.64 -12.33 1.33
CA ASP A 102 -15.02 -13.73 1.46
C ASP A 102 -16.52 -13.90 1.69
N LEU A 103 -17.17 -12.99 2.42
CA LEU A 103 -18.63 -12.99 2.55
C LEU A 103 -19.33 -12.77 1.21
N LYS A 104 -18.85 -11.84 0.37
CA LYS A 104 -19.38 -11.61 -0.98
C LYS A 104 -19.17 -12.81 -1.90
N ASN A 105 -18.08 -13.54 -1.69
CA ASN A 105 -17.75 -14.75 -2.45
C ASN A 105 -18.38 -16.03 -1.87
N HIS A 106 -19.27 -15.91 -0.88
CA HIS A 106 -19.93 -17.04 -0.21
C HIS A 106 -18.98 -17.99 0.54
N ASN A 107 -17.75 -17.55 0.86
CA ASN A 107 -16.78 -18.27 1.68
C ASN A 107 -17.03 -18.01 3.18
N TYR A 108 -18.18 -18.46 3.68
CA TYR A 108 -18.68 -18.06 5.00
C TYR A 108 -17.74 -18.43 6.16
N ASP A 109 -17.13 -19.62 6.14
CA ASP A 109 -16.24 -20.07 7.21
C ASP A 109 -15.02 -19.15 7.35
N ARG A 110 -14.42 -18.76 6.22
CA ARG A 110 -13.29 -17.82 6.21
C ARG A 110 -13.71 -16.43 6.64
N ALA A 111 -14.86 -15.96 6.15
CA ALA A 111 -15.39 -14.66 6.52
C ALA A 111 -15.63 -14.53 8.04
N ILE A 112 -16.11 -15.60 8.69
CA ILE A 112 -16.26 -15.65 10.15
C ILE A 112 -14.89 -15.58 10.83
N LEU A 113 -13.96 -16.45 10.43
CA LEU A 113 -12.61 -16.50 10.99
C LEU A 113 -11.90 -15.15 10.89
N GLU A 114 -11.93 -14.51 9.72
CA GLU A 114 -11.26 -13.23 9.49
C GLU A 114 -11.88 -12.10 10.31
N LYS A 115 -13.21 -12.10 10.50
CA LYS A 115 -13.88 -11.11 11.37
C LYS A 115 -13.57 -11.32 12.86
N GLU A 116 -13.44 -12.57 13.30
CA GLU A 116 -13.00 -12.90 14.65
C GLU A 116 -11.54 -12.48 14.88
N LEU A 117 -10.66 -12.76 13.91
CA LEU A 117 -9.26 -12.32 13.95
C LEU A 117 -9.16 -10.80 14.02
N ALA A 118 -9.95 -10.07 13.22
CA ALA A 118 -9.98 -8.61 13.27
C ALA A 118 -10.27 -8.10 14.69
N GLN A 119 -11.33 -8.61 15.32
CA GLN A 119 -11.71 -8.18 16.68
C GLN A 119 -10.69 -8.59 17.74
N LYS A 120 -10.03 -9.74 17.57
CA LYS A 120 -8.98 -10.21 18.46
C LYS A 120 -7.72 -9.35 18.38
N VAL A 121 -7.32 -8.95 17.17
CA VAL A 121 -6.12 -8.13 16.95
C VAL A 121 -6.34 -6.70 17.45
N TYR A 122 -7.45 -6.08 17.07
CA TYR A 122 -7.78 -4.73 17.53
C TYR A 122 -9.30 -4.56 17.53
N PRO A 123 -9.93 -4.27 18.68
CA PRO A 123 -11.37 -4.06 18.73
C PRO A 123 -11.75 -2.81 17.92
N LEU A 124 -12.34 -3.00 16.73
CA LEU A 124 -12.72 -1.92 15.82
C LEU A 124 -13.99 -1.17 16.28
N GLY A 125 -14.47 -1.44 17.50
CA GLY A 125 -15.75 -1.02 18.03
C GLY A 125 -16.91 -1.90 17.55
N GLU A 126 -18.11 -1.66 18.06
CA GLU A 126 -19.32 -2.29 17.54
C GLU A 126 -19.62 -1.75 16.13
N HIS A 127 -18.98 -2.32 15.11
CA HIS A 127 -19.57 -2.27 13.78
C HIS A 127 -20.81 -3.16 13.82
N LYS A 128 -21.94 -2.64 14.32
CA LYS A 128 -23.25 -3.29 14.16
C LYS A 128 -23.46 -3.42 12.65
N PRO A 129 -23.34 -4.62 12.05
CA PRO A 129 -23.69 -4.73 10.66
C PRO A 129 -25.16 -4.33 10.57
N LYS A 130 -25.52 -3.46 9.61
CA LYS A 130 -26.93 -3.06 9.38
C LYS A 130 -27.87 -4.26 9.24
N ASN A 131 -27.32 -5.46 9.03
CA ASN A 131 -28.02 -6.74 8.89
C ASN A 131 -27.68 -7.78 9.99
N SER A 132 -27.37 -7.38 11.23
CA SER A 132 -27.10 -8.33 12.34
C SER A 132 -28.27 -9.28 12.65
N THR A 133 -29.46 -9.02 12.13
CA THR A 133 -30.62 -9.91 12.16
C THR A 133 -30.40 -11.20 11.33
N VAL A 134 -29.61 -11.14 10.26
CA VAL A 134 -29.48 -12.27 9.30
C VAL A 134 -28.62 -13.40 9.88
N ILE A 135 -27.54 -13.10 10.60
CA ILE A 135 -26.62 -14.13 11.12
C ILE A 135 -27.30 -15.00 12.20
N LYS A 136 -28.23 -14.43 12.99
CA LYS A 136 -29.00 -15.21 13.98
C LYS A 136 -30.03 -16.17 13.34
N THR A 137 -30.39 -15.98 12.08
CA THR A 137 -31.44 -16.78 11.43
C THR A 137 -30.86 -18.03 10.75
N VAL A 138 -29.57 -18.03 10.39
CA VAL A 138 -28.94 -19.18 9.71
C VAL A 138 -28.43 -20.26 10.69
N MET A 139 -28.34 -19.96 11.99
CA MET A 139 -27.92 -20.91 13.04
C MET A 139 -29.09 -21.50 13.85
N LYS A 140 -30.29 -21.61 13.28
CA LYS A 140 -31.43 -22.29 13.92
C LYS A 140 -31.89 -23.48 13.12
#